data_AF-A0A1Y4TEG2-F1
#
_entry.id   AF-A0A1Y4TEG2-F1
#
_cell.length_a   1.000
_cell.length_b   1.000
_cell.length_c   1.000
_cell.angle_alpha   90.00
_cell.angle_beta   90.00
_cell.angle_gamma   90.00
#
_symmetry.space_group_name_H-M   'P 1'
#
loop_
_entity.id
_entity.type
_entity.pdbx_description
1 polymer ?
#
loop_
_entity_poly.entity_id
_entity_poly.type
_entity_poly.pdbx_seq_one_letter_code
_entity_poly.pdbx_strand_id
1 'polypeptide(L)'
;MRLRRPIAFILSAAVAASALTGCDSFSGHAAAAANSAQVQQLIEFIADLGLERDLRQALQKGGDLRQALLTLLGLESAVNFNVDDLTGARPGQHAVQVWEVTAQSAEDAAALAASQIRAVLEQLKSNGVTEGRIGMVEVDGKYYVVVDVEVTEENTFEPVKPVSDDDDSEDTPSASAPTATVGGMTIDLSELDDNEITAAKILELAGKVSSEKDSITELDLSGCTNLTTIDNNAFDSCKNLTTVTLPSSVTSIGKVAFAYSGLTSINLSGCKNLTSIGFGAFGKCKNLTSINLSGCTRLESIDESAFISSGLTEINLGGCTSLQRIGNYAFENSGLTSITLPASLTTIGTAAFWGCSSLKNITFYNVPEIGDYAFYGVISDNDPSDKLIIHCPEGCSGDLQQKLIKSKSFTEDDINNKISFDETLTPLAYLLGL
;
A
#
# COMPACT_ATOMS: atom_id res chain seq x y z
N MET A 1 -31.47 -22.25 25.08
CA MET A 1 -31.69 -20.80 24.89
C MET A 1 -30.97 -20.05 25.99
N ARG A 2 -29.77 -19.54 25.71
CA ARG A 2 -29.09 -18.45 26.44
C ARG A 2 -27.84 -18.08 25.62
N LEU A 3 -27.63 -16.78 25.48
CA LEU A 3 -26.93 -16.09 24.40
C LEU A 3 -25.47 -16.54 24.17
N ARG A 4 -25.18 -17.06 22.97
CA ARG A 4 -23.84 -17.16 22.36
C ARG A 4 -23.46 -15.86 21.63
N ARG A 5 -23.50 -14.73 22.34
CA ARG A 5 -22.93 -13.45 21.89
C ARG A 5 -22.28 -12.76 23.09
N PRO A 6 -21.02 -13.09 23.41
CA PRO A 6 -20.08 -12.03 23.79
C PRO A 6 -18.64 -12.18 23.24
N ILE A 7 -18.27 -13.30 22.62
CA ILE A 7 -16.85 -13.57 22.29
C ILE A 7 -16.32 -12.64 21.17
N ALA A 8 -17.12 -12.35 20.14
CA ALA A 8 -16.71 -11.47 19.04
C ALA A 8 -16.56 -10.00 19.47
N PHE A 9 -17.29 -9.56 20.49
CA PHE A 9 -17.24 -8.18 21.01
C PHE A 9 -16.13 -7.98 22.07
N ILE A 10 -15.65 -9.09 22.64
CA ILE A 10 -14.55 -9.12 23.59
C ILE A 10 -13.20 -9.05 22.85
N LEU A 11 -13.10 -9.70 21.68
CA LEU A 11 -11.93 -9.62 20.79
C LEU A 11 -11.65 -8.18 20.31
N SER A 12 -12.69 -7.37 20.07
CA SER A 12 -12.56 -5.96 19.66
C SER A 12 -12.03 -5.05 20.78
N ALA A 13 -12.34 -5.34 22.04
CA ALA A 13 -11.83 -4.55 23.17
C ALA A 13 -10.36 -4.88 23.50
N ALA A 14 -9.94 -6.14 23.32
CA ALA A 14 -8.56 -6.56 23.57
C ALA A 14 -7.56 -5.95 22.55
N VAL A 15 -7.97 -5.82 21.29
CA VAL A 15 -7.16 -5.19 20.21
C VAL A 15 -6.98 -3.69 20.46
N ALA A 16 -8.01 -3.00 20.99
CA ALA A 16 -7.90 -1.60 21.39
C ALA A 16 -6.94 -1.37 22.57
N ALA A 17 -6.84 -2.33 23.50
CA ALA A 17 -5.95 -2.25 24.65
C ALA A 17 -4.46 -2.46 24.29
N SER A 18 -4.15 -3.25 23.25
CA SER A 18 -2.76 -3.46 22.79
C SER A 18 -2.13 -2.25 22.09
N ALA A 19 -2.93 -1.26 21.68
CA ALA A 19 -2.43 -0.03 21.07
C ALA A 19 -1.93 1.02 22.10
N LEU A 20 -2.07 0.76 23.40
CA LEU A 20 -1.72 1.70 24.49
C LEU A 20 -0.40 1.37 25.21
N THR A 21 0.46 0.50 24.68
CA THR A 21 1.75 0.20 25.33
C THR A 21 2.77 1.33 25.14
N GLY A 22 2.73 2.26 26.10
CA GLY A 22 3.74 3.28 26.33
C GLY A 22 3.74 3.74 27.79
N CYS A 23 3.70 2.80 28.75
CA CYS A 23 3.92 3.11 30.16
C CYS A 23 4.44 1.88 30.91
N ASP A 24 5.77 1.73 30.94
CA ASP A 24 6.42 0.80 31.84
C ASP A 24 6.47 1.40 33.26
N SER A 25 5.97 0.64 34.22
CA SER A 25 6.01 0.84 35.68
C SER A 25 4.99 1.80 36.31
N PHE A 26 4.00 1.24 37.01
CA PHE A 26 3.23 1.94 38.04
C PHE A 26 4.04 1.97 39.34
N SER A 27 4.95 2.94 39.47
CA SER A 27 5.50 3.32 40.77
C SER A 27 5.09 4.76 41.12
N GLY A 28 4.19 4.87 42.11
CA GLY A 28 4.00 5.99 43.05
C GLY A 28 3.72 7.42 42.58
N HIS A 29 3.98 7.83 41.33
CA HIS A 29 3.92 9.24 40.92
C HIS A 29 3.09 9.54 39.66
N ALA A 30 2.41 8.54 39.09
CA ALA A 30 1.53 8.70 37.92
C ALA A 30 0.03 8.87 38.27
N ALA A 31 -0.31 9.34 39.47
CA ALA A 31 -1.70 9.67 39.83
C ALA A 31 -2.26 10.90 39.09
N ALA A 32 -1.44 11.57 38.25
CA ALA A 32 -1.86 12.73 37.47
C ALA A 32 -2.15 12.42 35.97
N ALA A 33 -1.92 11.20 35.49
CA ALA A 33 -2.23 10.78 34.11
C ALA A 33 -3.54 9.94 34.00
N ALA A 34 -4.24 9.73 35.11
CA ALA A 34 -5.50 8.97 35.17
C ALA A 34 -6.73 9.83 34.83
N ASN A 35 -6.63 10.66 33.78
CA ASN A 35 -7.75 11.49 33.27
C ASN A 35 -7.86 11.38 31.73
N SER A 36 -7.45 10.26 31.15
CA SER A 36 -7.81 9.95 29.76
C SER A 36 -9.24 9.42 29.72
N ALA A 37 -10.11 10.08 28.95
CA ALA A 37 -11.49 9.69 28.70
C ALA A 37 -11.65 8.22 28.24
N GLN A 38 -10.60 7.63 27.66
CA GLN A 38 -10.58 6.25 27.18
C GLN A 38 -10.54 5.23 28.33
N VAL A 39 -9.90 5.56 29.46
CA VAL A 39 -9.84 4.68 30.65
C VAL A 39 -11.17 4.72 31.39
N GLN A 40 -11.84 5.88 31.46
CA GLN A 40 -13.18 6.00 32.04
C GLN A 40 -14.23 5.19 31.26
N GLN A 41 -14.18 5.24 29.91
CA GLN A 41 -15.10 4.50 29.04
C GLN A 41 -14.93 2.98 29.15
N LEU A 42 -13.68 2.50 29.24
CA LEU A 42 -13.40 1.09 29.44
C LEU A 42 -13.91 0.59 30.81
N ILE A 43 -13.79 1.42 31.85
CA ILE A 43 -14.27 1.11 33.21
C ILE A 43 -15.81 1.07 33.26
N GLU A 44 -16.50 2.04 32.64
CA GLU A 44 -17.97 2.06 32.56
C GLU A 44 -18.51 0.87 31.74
N PHE A 45 -17.83 0.50 30.66
CA PHE A 45 -18.20 -0.66 29.83
C PHE A 45 -18.05 -2.00 30.56
N ILE A 46 -17.00 -2.16 31.36
CA ILE A 46 -16.78 -3.37 32.18
C ILE A 46 -17.78 -3.45 33.35
N ALA A 47 -18.20 -2.30 33.88
CA ALA A 47 -19.26 -2.22 34.90
C ALA A 47 -20.63 -2.62 34.35
N ASP A 48 -20.98 -2.18 33.13
CA ASP A 48 -22.24 -2.55 32.45
C ASP A 48 -22.32 -4.05 32.10
N LEU A 49 -21.17 -4.73 31.96
CA LEU A 49 -21.10 -6.18 31.74
C LEU A 49 -21.15 -7.00 33.05
N GLY A 50 -21.15 -6.35 34.22
CA GLY A 50 -21.23 -7.00 35.54
C GLY A 50 -19.98 -7.76 35.97
N LEU A 51 -18.86 -7.60 35.26
CA LEU A 51 -17.59 -8.32 35.46
C LEU A 51 -16.62 -7.59 36.41
N GLU A 52 -17.07 -6.47 36.99
CA GLU A 52 -16.24 -5.59 37.82
C GLU A 52 -15.65 -6.30 39.05
N ARG A 53 -16.39 -7.24 39.63
CA ARG A 53 -15.97 -8.00 40.82
C ARG A 53 -14.85 -8.99 40.49
N ASP A 54 -14.92 -9.64 39.33
CA ASP A 54 -13.95 -10.64 38.88
C ASP A 54 -12.66 -9.97 38.38
N LEU A 55 -12.76 -8.81 37.73
CA LEU A 55 -11.60 -7.99 37.35
C LEU A 55 -10.84 -7.46 38.57
N ARG A 56 -11.56 -6.96 39.59
CA ARG A 56 -10.94 -6.52 40.85
C ARG A 56 -10.25 -7.68 41.57
N GLN A 57 -10.81 -8.89 41.52
CA GLN A 57 -10.22 -10.07 42.15
C GLN A 57 -8.98 -10.59 41.39
N ALA A 58 -8.96 -10.46 40.06
CA ALA A 58 -7.80 -10.78 39.22
C ALA A 58 -6.65 -9.78 39.42
N LEU A 59 -6.94 -8.48 39.50
CA LEU A 59 -5.95 -7.43 39.78
C LEU A 59 -5.36 -7.54 41.21
N GLN A 60 -6.14 -7.99 42.20
CA GLN A 60 -5.65 -8.22 43.56
C GLN A 60 -4.64 -9.38 43.68
N LYS A 61 -4.56 -10.28 42.68
CA LYS A 61 -3.55 -11.35 42.64
C LYS A 61 -2.20 -10.90 42.08
N GLY A 62 -2.02 -9.60 41.79
CA GLY A 62 -0.72 -9.00 41.49
C GLY A 62 -0.32 -8.94 40.01
N GLY A 63 -1.24 -9.20 39.07
CA GLY A 63 -1.01 -9.05 37.63
C GLY A 63 -1.42 -7.67 37.09
N ASP A 64 -0.85 -7.26 35.94
CA ASP A 64 -1.27 -6.05 35.23
C ASP A 64 -2.66 -6.21 34.57
N LEU A 65 -3.24 -5.10 34.08
CA LEU A 65 -4.57 -5.07 33.50
C LEU A 65 -4.71 -6.00 32.28
N ARG A 66 -3.64 -6.19 31.51
CA ARG A 66 -3.60 -7.08 30.34
C ARG A 66 -3.70 -8.53 30.78
N GLN A 67 -2.94 -8.94 31.79
CA GLN A 67 -2.98 -10.29 32.32
C GLN A 67 -4.32 -10.62 32.97
N ALA A 68 -4.92 -9.65 33.67
CA ALA A 68 -6.24 -9.80 34.28
C ALA A 68 -7.35 -9.98 33.23
N LEU A 69 -7.29 -9.25 32.11
CA LEU A 69 -8.22 -9.40 30.99
C LEU A 69 -8.04 -10.75 30.28
N LEU A 70 -6.82 -11.23 30.06
CA LEU A 70 -6.57 -12.52 29.42
C LEU A 70 -7.11 -13.71 30.24
N THR A 71 -6.92 -13.68 31.57
CA THR A 71 -7.46 -14.70 32.49
C THR A 71 -8.99 -14.67 32.55
N LEU A 72 -9.61 -13.48 32.58
CA LEU A 72 -11.08 -13.34 32.56
C LEU A 72 -11.74 -13.91 31.31
N LEU A 73 -10.99 -13.95 30.21
CA LEU A 73 -11.48 -14.40 28.90
C LEU A 73 -11.13 -15.84 28.58
N GLY A 74 -10.40 -16.53 29.47
CA GLY A 74 -9.93 -17.91 29.27
C GLY A 74 -8.89 -18.04 28.16
N LEU A 75 -8.23 -16.94 27.78
CA LEU A 75 -7.27 -16.85 26.68
C LEU A 75 -5.81 -16.92 27.17
N GLU A 76 -5.57 -17.66 28.24
CA GLU A 76 -4.25 -17.74 28.91
C GLU A 76 -3.15 -18.36 28.02
N SER A 77 -3.52 -18.91 26.85
CA SER A 77 -2.64 -19.62 25.92
C SER A 77 -2.57 -19.03 24.49
N ALA A 78 -3.15 -17.84 24.24
CA ALA A 78 -3.13 -17.21 22.92
C ALA A 78 -1.77 -16.52 22.64
N VAL A 79 -1.08 -16.87 21.54
CA VAL A 79 0.34 -16.50 21.34
C VAL A 79 0.58 -15.36 20.35
N ASN A 80 -0.20 -15.12 19.28
CA ASN A 80 0.24 -14.15 18.27
C ASN A 80 -0.88 -13.31 17.63
N PHE A 81 -0.56 -12.03 17.39
CA PHE A 81 -1.32 -11.03 16.64
C PHE A 81 -0.37 -10.37 15.64
N ASN A 82 -0.04 -11.00 14.51
CA ASN A 82 0.43 -10.28 13.31
C ASN A 82 0.37 -11.13 12.03
N VAL A 83 0.27 -10.45 10.89
CA VAL A 83 -0.04 -10.98 9.55
C VAL A 83 1.11 -11.77 8.89
N ASP A 84 2.33 -11.73 9.43
CA ASP A 84 3.49 -12.32 8.74
C ASP A 84 3.99 -13.65 9.34
N ASP A 85 3.43 -14.14 10.45
CA ASP A 85 3.91 -15.38 11.09
C ASP A 85 2.76 -16.23 11.67
N LEU A 86 2.24 -17.16 10.85
CA LEU A 86 1.58 -18.38 11.37
C LEU A 86 2.60 -19.43 11.84
N THR A 87 3.89 -19.08 11.83
CA THR A 87 4.97 -19.97 12.26
C THR A 87 4.90 -20.14 13.79
N GLY A 88 4.53 -21.35 14.24
CA GLY A 88 4.62 -21.77 15.66
C GLY A 88 3.31 -22.02 16.42
N ALA A 89 2.13 -21.96 15.78
CA ALA A 89 0.87 -22.35 16.43
C ALA A 89 0.77 -23.87 16.62
N ARG A 90 0.40 -24.33 17.83
CA ARG A 90 0.26 -25.76 18.17
C ARG A 90 -1.18 -26.26 17.96
N PRO A 91 -1.39 -27.57 17.73
CA PRO A 91 -2.72 -28.16 17.70
C PRO A 91 -3.55 -27.80 18.94
N GLY A 92 -4.79 -27.35 18.72
CA GLY A 92 -5.72 -26.86 19.73
C GLY A 92 -5.63 -25.35 20.01
N GLN A 93 -4.78 -24.59 19.31
CA GLN A 93 -4.72 -23.12 19.41
C GLN A 93 -5.54 -22.44 18.32
N HIS A 94 -5.99 -21.21 18.60
CA HIS A 94 -6.68 -20.35 17.66
C HIS A 94 -5.71 -19.34 17.04
N ALA A 95 -5.70 -19.25 15.71
CA ALA A 95 -4.98 -18.24 14.95
C ALA A 95 -5.98 -17.19 14.47
N VAL A 96 -5.81 -15.94 14.90
CA VAL A 96 -6.72 -14.83 14.60
C VAL A 96 -6.02 -13.80 13.72
N GLN A 97 -6.61 -13.54 12.55
CA GLN A 97 -6.17 -12.52 11.61
C GLN A 97 -7.20 -11.41 11.53
N VAL A 98 -6.74 -10.15 11.52
CA VAL A 98 -7.60 -8.97 11.40
C VAL A 98 -7.02 -8.04 10.36
N TRP A 99 -7.85 -7.56 9.43
CA TRP A 99 -7.47 -6.52 8.49
C TRP A 99 -8.60 -5.53 8.24
N GLU A 100 -8.24 -4.32 7.85
CA GLU A 100 -9.18 -3.25 7.49
C GLU A 100 -9.64 -3.40 6.04
N VAL A 101 -10.93 -3.23 5.81
CA VAL A 101 -11.59 -3.20 4.50
C VAL A 101 -12.16 -1.81 4.28
N THR A 102 -11.55 -1.06 3.37
CA THR A 102 -12.02 0.27 2.98
C THR A 102 -13.13 0.13 1.94
N ALA A 103 -14.35 0.50 2.29
CA ALA A 103 -15.51 0.42 1.41
C ALA A 103 -16.51 1.55 1.68
N GLN A 104 -17.27 1.94 0.64
CA GLN A 104 -18.14 3.12 0.63
C GLN A 104 -19.47 2.91 1.39
N SER A 105 -19.87 1.66 1.62
CA SER A 105 -21.06 1.27 2.38
C SER A 105 -20.90 -0.12 3.01
N ALA A 106 -21.75 -0.49 3.97
CA ALA A 106 -21.70 -1.82 4.60
C ALA A 106 -21.98 -2.98 3.60
N GLU A 107 -22.79 -2.73 2.56
CA GLU A 107 -23.06 -3.71 1.50
C GLU A 107 -21.87 -3.86 0.54
N ASP A 108 -21.17 -2.77 0.23
CA ASP A 108 -19.93 -2.80 -0.56
C ASP A 108 -18.76 -3.39 0.23
N ALA A 109 -18.69 -3.12 1.54
CA ALA A 109 -17.74 -3.74 2.46
C ALA A 109 -17.93 -5.25 2.48
N ALA A 110 -19.18 -5.72 2.55
CA ALA A 110 -19.49 -7.14 2.51
C ALA A 110 -19.12 -7.79 1.15
N ALA A 111 -19.30 -7.09 0.03
CA ALA A 111 -18.93 -7.59 -1.30
C ALA A 111 -17.41 -7.65 -1.52
N LEU A 112 -16.69 -6.59 -1.11
CA LEU A 112 -15.23 -6.50 -1.19
C LEU A 112 -14.57 -7.49 -0.22
N ALA A 113 -15.08 -7.56 1.01
CA ALA A 113 -14.71 -8.57 1.98
C ALA A 113 -14.98 -9.97 1.43
N ALA A 114 -16.11 -10.26 0.79
CA ALA A 114 -16.38 -11.59 0.23
C ALA A 114 -15.37 -12.00 -0.86
N SER A 115 -14.86 -11.05 -1.66
CA SER A 115 -13.82 -11.31 -2.66
C SER A 115 -12.45 -11.58 -2.02
N GLN A 116 -12.06 -10.74 -1.04
CA GLN A 116 -10.81 -10.89 -0.31
C GLN A 116 -10.80 -12.12 0.61
N ILE A 117 -11.93 -12.41 1.25
CA ILE A 117 -12.16 -13.62 2.04
C ILE A 117 -12.03 -14.85 1.15
N ARG A 118 -12.45 -14.83 -0.12
CA ARG A 118 -12.21 -15.97 -1.03
C ARG A 118 -10.73 -16.19 -1.31
N ALA A 119 -9.96 -15.13 -1.55
CA ALA A 119 -8.52 -15.24 -1.74
C ALA A 119 -7.81 -15.77 -0.48
N VAL A 120 -8.18 -15.27 0.70
CA VAL A 120 -7.66 -15.76 1.98
C VAL A 120 -8.10 -17.20 2.24
N LEU A 121 -9.36 -17.57 1.95
CA LEU A 121 -9.84 -18.94 2.07
C LEU A 121 -9.17 -19.89 1.06
N GLU A 122 -8.81 -19.44 -0.14
CA GLU A 122 -8.04 -20.23 -1.10
C GLU A 122 -6.60 -20.45 -0.63
N GLN A 123 -5.96 -19.42 -0.08
CA GLN A 123 -4.64 -19.52 0.54
C GLN A 123 -4.66 -20.43 1.79
N LEU A 124 -5.70 -20.33 2.62
CA LEU A 124 -5.89 -21.19 3.79
C LEU A 124 -6.17 -22.64 3.36
N LYS A 125 -6.97 -22.85 2.30
CA LYS A 125 -7.21 -24.19 1.72
C LYS A 125 -5.96 -24.81 1.09
N SER A 126 -5.13 -24.03 0.39
CA SER A 126 -3.84 -24.52 -0.13
C SER A 126 -2.88 -24.94 1.00
N ASN A 127 -3.10 -24.40 2.20
CA ASN A 127 -2.35 -24.71 3.42
C ASN A 127 -3.07 -25.74 4.33
N GLY A 128 -4.09 -26.45 3.82
CA GLY A 128 -4.75 -27.56 4.53
C GLY A 128 -5.88 -27.18 5.50
N VAL A 129 -6.19 -25.89 5.66
CA VAL A 129 -7.22 -25.42 6.61
C VAL A 129 -8.63 -25.67 6.07
N THR A 130 -9.43 -26.46 6.79
CA THR A 130 -10.77 -26.90 6.36
C THR A 130 -11.94 -26.25 7.11
N GLU A 131 -11.73 -25.68 8.31
CA GLU A 131 -12.76 -24.97 9.08
C GLU A 131 -12.23 -23.68 9.74
N GLY A 132 -13.03 -22.62 9.72
CA GLY A 132 -12.69 -21.32 10.32
C GLY A 132 -13.93 -20.43 10.47
N ARG A 133 -13.87 -19.46 11.38
CA ARG A 133 -14.94 -18.48 11.63
C ARG A 133 -14.52 -17.13 11.09
N ILE A 134 -15.41 -16.51 10.33
CA ILE A 134 -15.19 -15.20 9.74
C ILE A 134 -16.25 -14.25 10.28
N GLY A 135 -15.80 -13.08 10.75
CA GLY A 135 -16.65 -11.99 11.21
C GLY A 135 -16.23 -10.67 10.58
N MET A 136 -17.15 -9.72 10.54
CA MET A 136 -16.87 -8.35 10.12
C MET A 136 -17.38 -7.40 11.21
N VAL A 137 -16.57 -6.40 11.56
CA VAL A 137 -16.85 -5.46 12.65
C VAL A 137 -16.66 -4.04 12.14
N GLU A 138 -17.64 -3.17 12.38
CA GLU A 138 -17.51 -1.74 12.13
C GLU A 138 -17.01 -1.03 13.38
N VAL A 139 -15.94 -0.24 13.25
CA VAL A 139 -15.39 0.61 14.31
C VAL A 139 -15.13 1.99 13.73
N ASP A 140 -15.80 3.02 14.27
CA ASP A 140 -15.68 4.42 13.82
C ASP A 140 -15.80 4.62 12.29
N GLY A 141 -16.75 3.91 11.66
CA GLY A 141 -17.01 4.00 10.22
C GLY A 141 -16.06 3.20 9.32
N LYS A 142 -15.18 2.38 9.90
CA LYS A 142 -14.27 1.48 9.20
C LYS A 142 -14.66 0.03 9.44
N TYR A 143 -14.57 -0.80 8.40
CA TYR A 143 -14.94 -2.22 8.48
C TYR A 143 -13.69 -3.08 8.61
N TYR A 144 -13.67 -3.96 9.61
CA TYR A 144 -12.58 -4.89 9.90
C TYR A 144 -13.07 -6.31 9.70
N VAL A 145 -12.33 -7.10 8.92
CA VAL A 145 -12.60 -8.53 8.76
C VAL A 145 -11.71 -9.28 9.73
N VAL A 146 -12.33 -10.15 10.52
CA VAL A 146 -11.68 -11.00 11.51
C VAL A 146 -11.85 -12.44 11.07
N VAL A 147 -10.75 -13.15 10.91
CA VAL A 147 -10.73 -14.58 10.60
C VAL A 147 -10.07 -15.30 11.76
N ASP A 148 -10.81 -16.21 12.37
CA ASP A 148 -10.37 -17.05 13.48
C ASP A 148 -10.37 -18.51 13.01
N VAL A 149 -9.21 -19.14 13.06
CA VAL A 149 -8.99 -20.52 12.60
C VAL A 149 -8.50 -21.36 13.77
N GLU A 150 -9.13 -22.50 13.99
CA GLU A 150 -8.67 -23.50 14.96
C GLU A 150 -7.61 -24.39 14.30
N VAL A 151 -6.41 -24.45 14.90
CA VAL A 151 -5.28 -25.23 14.40
C VAL A 151 -5.45 -26.68 14.85
N THR A 152 -5.65 -27.62 13.92
CA THR A 152 -5.81 -29.07 14.18
C THR A 152 -4.49 -29.83 13.95
N GLU A 153 -4.41 -31.10 14.35
CA GLU A 153 -3.21 -31.94 14.17
C GLU A 153 -2.84 -32.19 12.69
N GLU A 154 -3.80 -32.09 11.76
CA GLU A 154 -3.52 -32.11 10.31
C GLU A 154 -2.98 -30.76 9.78
N ASN A 155 -3.04 -29.70 10.60
CA ASN A 155 -2.62 -28.33 10.30
C ASN A 155 -1.37 -27.90 11.11
N THR A 156 -0.55 -28.86 11.56
CA THR A 156 0.65 -28.56 12.34
C THR A 156 1.71 -27.82 11.54
N PHE A 157 1.93 -26.55 11.86
CA PHE A 157 3.12 -25.81 11.47
C PHE A 157 4.30 -26.33 12.30
N GLU A 158 5.19 -27.13 11.70
CA GLU A 158 6.32 -27.70 12.46
C GLU A 158 7.26 -26.60 12.98
N PRO A 159 7.60 -26.61 14.28
CA PRO A 159 8.61 -25.72 14.82
C PRO A 159 10.00 -26.24 14.46
N VAL A 160 10.88 -25.34 14.00
CA VAL A 160 12.31 -25.64 13.80
C VAL A 160 12.91 -26.13 15.12
N LYS A 161 13.35 -27.40 15.15
CA LYS A 161 14.06 -27.97 16.30
C LYS A 161 15.44 -27.31 16.45
N PRO A 162 15.92 -27.04 17.67
CA PRO A 162 17.29 -26.63 17.88
C PRO A 162 18.20 -27.80 17.54
N VAL A 163 19.15 -27.56 16.63
CA VAL A 163 20.15 -28.52 16.19
C VAL A 163 20.98 -28.96 17.40
N SER A 164 20.86 -30.23 17.78
CA SER A 164 21.92 -30.93 18.48
C SER A 164 22.95 -31.35 17.44
N ASP A 165 24.21 -31.03 17.72
CA ASP A 165 25.37 -31.45 16.95
C ASP A 165 25.31 -32.96 16.64
N ASP A 166 25.78 -33.32 15.44
CA ASP A 166 25.95 -34.66 14.87
C ASP A 166 24.77 -35.23 14.06
N ASP A 167 24.63 -34.84 12.78
CA ASP A 167 24.63 -35.82 11.66
C ASP A 167 24.68 -35.11 10.29
N ASP A 168 25.56 -35.61 9.41
CA ASP A 168 25.72 -35.18 8.02
C ASP A 168 24.48 -35.57 7.19
N SER A 169 23.64 -34.62 6.81
CA SER A 169 22.92 -34.64 5.52
C SER A 169 22.29 -33.30 5.20
N GLU A 170 22.67 -32.77 4.04
CA GLU A 170 22.05 -31.64 3.36
C GLU A 170 20.56 -31.92 3.13
N ASP A 171 19.69 -31.03 3.61
CA ASP A 171 18.46 -30.62 2.91
C ASP A 171 17.84 -29.46 3.69
N THR A 172 18.34 -28.25 3.43
CA THR A 172 17.60 -27.02 3.67
C THR A 172 16.39 -27.00 2.72
N PRO A 173 15.25 -26.38 3.10
CA PRO A 173 14.15 -26.21 2.15
C PRO A 173 14.68 -25.36 0.99
N SER A 174 14.83 -25.97 -0.17
CA SER A 174 15.26 -25.33 -1.41
C SER A 174 14.41 -24.08 -1.61
N ALA A 175 15.03 -22.90 -1.50
CA ALA A 175 14.55 -21.73 -2.20
C ALA A 175 14.36 -22.18 -3.64
N SER A 176 13.15 -22.06 -4.18
CA SER A 176 12.93 -22.30 -5.61
C SER A 176 13.95 -21.47 -6.38
N ALA A 177 14.73 -22.11 -7.25
CA ALA A 177 15.78 -21.45 -8.01
C ALA A 177 15.26 -20.14 -8.63
N PRO A 178 16.06 -19.06 -8.65
CA PRO A 178 15.63 -17.80 -9.24
C PRO A 178 15.30 -18.03 -10.70
N THR A 179 14.08 -17.66 -11.10
CA THR A 179 13.61 -17.78 -12.48
C THR A 179 13.05 -16.46 -12.96
N ALA A 180 13.10 -16.24 -14.27
CA ALA A 180 12.46 -15.14 -14.95
C ALA A 180 11.69 -15.64 -16.17
N THR A 181 10.56 -15.03 -16.50
CA THR A 181 9.81 -15.32 -17.74
C THR A 181 9.86 -14.12 -18.68
N VAL A 182 10.29 -14.34 -19.93
CA VAL A 182 10.35 -13.31 -20.98
C VAL A 182 9.61 -13.82 -22.21
N GLY A 183 8.43 -13.26 -22.50
CA GLY A 183 7.62 -13.64 -23.66
C GLY A 183 7.29 -15.14 -23.71
N GLY A 184 6.94 -15.74 -22.57
CA GLY A 184 6.65 -17.17 -22.42
C GLY A 184 7.87 -18.08 -22.28
N MET A 185 9.09 -17.57 -22.43
CA MET A 185 10.32 -18.34 -22.17
C MET A 185 10.68 -18.21 -20.69
N THR A 186 10.73 -19.33 -19.96
CA THR A 186 11.27 -19.38 -18.60
C THR A 186 12.77 -19.57 -18.65
N ILE A 187 13.50 -18.74 -17.92
CA ILE A 187 14.95 -18.70 -17.84
C ILE A 187 15.33 -19.09 -16.41
N ASP A 188 16.12 -20.14 -16.30
CA ASP A 188 16.75 -20.53 -15.04
C ASP A 188 17.98 -19.65 -14.80
N LEU A 189 18.05 -19.03 -13.62
CA LEU A 189 19.11 -18.14 -13.21
C LEU A 189 19.95 -18.75 -12.09
N SER A 190 19.77 -20.04 -11.77
CA SER A 190 20.49 -20.73 -10.68
C SER A 190 22.00 -20.74 -10.83
N GLU A 191 22.51 -20.61 -12.05
CA GLU A 191 23.95 -20.60 -12.35
C GLU A 191 24.57 -19.19 -12.29
N LEU A 192 23.76 -18.14 -12.10
CA LEU A 192 24.25 -16.76 -11.97
C LEU A 192 24.42 -16.38 -10.50
N ASP A 193 25.48 -15.61 -10.23
CA ASP A 193 25.58 -14.90 -8.96
C ASP A 193 24.50 -13.82 -8.87
N ASP A 194 23.95 -13.56 -7.68
CA ASP A 194 22.89 -12.56 -7.47
C ASP A 194 23.23 -11.17 -8.03
N ASN A 195 24.50 -10.80 -8.01
CA ASN A 195 24.98 -9.51 -8.51
C ASN A 195 24.98 -9.43 -10.05
N GLU A 196 24.90 -10.55 -10.75
CA GLU A 196 24.83 -10.63 -12.21
C GLU A 196 23.39 -10.61 -12.74
N ILE A 197 22.41 -10.88 -11.88
CA ILE A 197 20.99 -10.87 -12.22
C ILE A 197 20.52 -9.42 -12.40
N THR A 198 20.62 -8.96 -13.64
CA THR A 198 20.13 -7.65 -14.09
C THR A 198 19.04 -7.85 -15.15
N ALA A 199 18.16 -6.86 -15.33
CA ALA A 199 17.13 -6.94 -16.37
C ALA A 199 17.75 -7.06 -17.77
N ALA A 200 18.88 -6.38 -18.00
CA ALA A 200 19.66 -6.52 -19.21
C ALA A 200 20.22 -7.94 -19.41
N LYS A 201 20.75 -8.57 -18.36
CA LYS A 201 21.28 -9.95 -18.44
C LYS A 201 20.17 -10.96 -18.72
N ILE A 202 19.01 -10.80 -18.09
CA ILE A 202 17.84 -11.66 -18.33
C ILE A 202 17.41 -11.57 -19.81
N LEU A 203 17.40 -10.38 -20.40
CA LEU A 203 17.10 -10.20 -21.82
C LEU A 203 18.16 -10.82 -22.75
N GLU A 204 19.44 -10.73 -22.38
CA GLU A 204 20.54 -11.40 -23.10
C GLU A 204 20.34 -12.93 -23.10
N LEU A 205 20.03 -13.52 -21.94
CA LEU A 205 19.76 -14.95 -21.80
C LEU A 205 18.49 -15.40 -22.55
N ALA A 206 17.49 -14.51 -22.63
CA ALA A 206 16.29 -14.74 -23.44
C ALA A 206 16.56 -14.72 -24.96
N GLY A 207 17.79 -14.39 -25.39
CA GLY A 207 18.13 -14.12 -26.79
C GLY A 207 17.51 -12.84 -27.33
N LYS A 208 16.95 -11.98 -26.46
CA LYS A 208 16.22 -10.77 -26.84
C LYS A 208 17.16 -9.56 -26.87
N VAL A 209 18.01 -9.51 -27.90
CA VAL A 209 18.74 -8.30 -28.27
C VAL A 209 17.80 -7.23 -28.84
N SER A 210 18.27 -5.98 -28.91
CA SER A 210 17.46 -4.78 -29.23
C SER A 210 16.56 -4.85 -30.46
N SER A 211 16.87 -5.69 -31.45
CA SER A 211 16.06 -5.90 -32.67
C SER A 211 14.88 -6.86 -32.49
N GLU A 212 14.79 -7.62 -31.40
CA GLU A 212 13.76 -8.65 -31.17
C GLU A 212 12.81 -8.35 -30.00
N LYS A 213 12.97 -7.18 -29.36
CA LYS A 213 12.16 -6.75 -28.21
C LYS A 213 10.65 -6.67 -28.50
N ASP A 214 10.27 -6.46 -29.76
CA ASP A 214 8.87 -6.47 -30.19
C ASP A 214 8.21 -7.87 -30.02
N SER A 215 8.97 -8.96 -29.85
CA SER A 215 8.40 -10.28 -29.59
C SER A 215 8.03 -10.54 -28.12
N ILE A 216 8.45 -9.66 -27.20
CA ILE A 216 8.20 -9.83 -25.76
C ILE A 216 6.78 -9.36 -25.45
N THR A 217 5.92 -10.27 -25.01
CA THR A 217 4.52 -10.00 -24.68
C THR A 217 4.24 -9.86 -23.19
N GLU A 218 5.04 -10.56 -22.38
CA GLU A 218 4.95 -10.63 -20.93
C GLU A 218 6.35 -10.67 -20.32
N LEU A 219 6.46 -10.19 -19.09
CA LEU A 219 7.68 -10.22 -18.29
C LEU A 219 7.32 -10.56 -16.84
N ASP A 220 7.86 -11.65 -16.32
CA ASP A 220 7.76 -12.01 -14.91
C ASP A 220 9.16 -12.09 -14.29
N LEU A 221 9.46 -11.16 -13.39
CA LEU A 221 10.71 -11.09 -12.64
C LEU A 221 10.50 -11.36 -11.14
N SER A 222 9.33 -11.88 -10.75
CA SER A 222 8.99 -12.11 -9.33
C SER A 222 9.96 -13.07 -8.62
N GLY A 223 10.55 -14.02 -9.34
CA GLY A 223 11.58 -14.94 -8.84
C GLY A 223 12.97 -14.30 -8.66
N CYS A 224 13.20 -13.09 -9.17
CA CYS A 224 14.49 -12.39 -9.08
C CYS A 224 14.57 -11.55 -7.80
N THR A 225 14.52 -12.17 -6.61
CA THR A 225 14.39 -11.47 -5.32
C THR A 225 15.56 -10.59 -4.92
N ASN A 226 16.70 -10.68 -5.60
CA ASN A 226 17.87 -9.82 -5.41
C ASN A 226 17.99 -8.71 -6.47
N LEU A 227 17.07 -8.66 -7.44
CA LEU A 227 17.02 -7.61 -8.46
C LEU A 227 16.60 -6.29 -7.80
N THR A 228 17.55 -5.37 -7.65
CA THR A 228 17.31 -4.07 -7.00
C THR A 228 17.03 -2.94 -7.98
N THR A 229 17.36 -3.11 -9.26
CA THR A 229 17.26 -2.05 -10.27
C THR A 229 16.73 -2.63 -11.58
N ILE A 230 15.80 -1.92 -12.21
CA ILE A 230 15.48 -2.14 -13.62
C ILE A 230 16.39 -1.23 -14.45
N ASP A 231 17.25 -1.83 -15.25
CA ASP A 231 18.31 -1.09 -15.95
C ASP A 231 17.78 -0.06 -16.94
N ASN A 232 18.63 0.93 -17.24
CA ASN A 232 18.37 1.90 -18.30
C ASN A 232 18.07 1.18 -19.62
N ASN A 233 17.02 1.62 -20.31
CA ASN A 233 16.58 1.09 -21.61
C ASN A 233 16.29 -0.43 -21.64
N ALA A 234 16.13 -1.10 -20.48
CA ALA A 234 15.96 -2.55 -20.41
C ALA A 234 14.81 -3.03 -21.32
N PHE A 235 13.64 -2.43 -21.21
CA PHE A 235 12.42 -2.76 -21.97
C PHE A 235 11.93 -1.59 -22.83
N ASP A 236 12.84 -0.70 -23.23
CA ASP A 236 12.57 0.36 -24.20
C ASP A 236 12.05 -0.24 -25.51
N SER A 237 10.96 0.33 -26.02
CA SER A 237 10.32 -0.01 -27.29
C SER A 237 9.79 -1.45 -27.37
N CYS A 238 9.56 -2.13 -26.24
CA CYS A 238 8.83 -3.40 -26.18
C CYS A 238 7.32 -3.17 -26.44
N LYS A 239 6.94 -2.89 -27.69
CA LYS A 239 5.57 -2.43 -28.05
C LYS A 239 4.47 -3.45 -27.78
N ASN A 240 4.82 -4.74 -27.71
CA ASN A 240 3.87 -5.82 -27.43
C ASN A 240 3.90 -6.28 -25.97
N LEU A 241 4.78 -5.72 -25.13
CA LEU A 241 4.86 -6.05 -23.71
C LEU A 241 3.65 -5.46 -22.98
N THR A 242 2.73 -6.32 -22.57
CA THR A 242 1.45 -5.89 -21.96
C THR A 242 1.42 -6.03 -20.45
N THR A 243 2.19 -6.99 -19.91
CA THR A 243 2.25 -7.34 -18.48
C THR A 243 3.69 -7.39 -17.99
N VAL A 244 3.92 -6.81 -16.82
CA VAL A 244 5.21 -6.83 -16.11
C VAL A 244 4.95 -7.11 -14.63
N THR A 245 5.59 -8.15 -14.10
CA THR A 245 5.65 -8.43 -12.67
C THR A 245 7.07 -8.18 -12.17
N LEU A 246 7.22 -7.27 -11.21
CA LEU A 246 8.51 -6.94 -10.59
C LEU A 246 8.62 -7.55 -9.18
N PRO A 247 9.83 -7.92 -8.74
CA PRO A 247 10.05 -8.38 -7.37
C PRO A 247 10.00 -7.19 -6.38
N SER A 248 9.65 -7.46 -5.12
CA SER A 248 9.55 -6.43 -4.07
C SER A 248 10.89 -5.77 -3.71
N SER A 249 12.00 -6.39 -4.12
CA SER A 249 13.37 -5.90 -3.94
C SER A 249 13.72 -4.69 -4.80
N VAL A 250 12.93 -4.38 -5.84
CA VAL A 250 13.21 -3.26 -6.74
C VAL A 250 13.19 -1.94 -5.96
N THR A 251 14.31 -1.22 -6.07
CA THR A 251 14.57 0.08 -5.45
C THR A 251 14.59 1.22 -6.46
N SER A 252 14.87 0.95 -7.74
CA SER A 252 14.86 1.98 -8.78
C SER A 252 14.43 1.45 -10.14
N ILE A 253 13.74 2.30 -10.90
CA ILE A 253 13.42 2.06 -12.31
C ILE A 253 14.25 3.03 -13.15
N GLY A 254 15.11 2.47 -13.99
CA GLY A 254 16.10 3.21 -14.77
C GLY A 254 15.51 4.13 -15.84
N LYS A 255 16.40 4.93 -16.41
CA LYS A 255 16.12 5.84 -17.51
C LYS A 255 15.54 5.08 -18.70
N VAL A 256 14.39 5.51 -19.21
CA VAL A 256 13.74 4.97 -20.42
C VAL A 256 13.50 3.45 -20.30
N ALA A 257 13.42 2.91 -19.08
CA ALA A 257 13.36 1.47 -18.83
C ALA A 257 12.19 0.77 -19.54
N PHE A 258 11.02 1.41 -19.64
CA PHE A 258 9.81 0.89 -20.27
C PHE A 258 9.24 1.86 -21.32
N ALA A 259 10.02 2.83 -21.80
CA ALA A 259 9.50 3.81 -22.75
C ALA A 259 8.99 3.14 -24.04
N TYR A 260 7.95 3.69 -24.65
CA TYR A 260 7.30 3.14 -25.85
C TYR A 260 6.81 1.68 -25.71
N SER A 261 6.68 1.15 -24.48
CA SER A 261 6.15 -0.19 -24.26
C SER A 261 4.64 -0.26 -24.51
N GLY A 262 4.15 -1.49 -24.73
CA GLY A 262 2.74 -1.81 -24.88
C GLY A 262 1.95 -1.92 -23.58
N LEU A 263 2.57 -1.56 -22.45
CA LEU A 263 2.02 -1.79 -21.11
C LEU A 263 0.62 -1.17 -20.99
N THR A 264 -0.31 -1.93 -20.41
CA THR A 264 -1.68 -1.46 -20.15
C THR A 264 -1.87 -0.99 -18.72
N SER A 265 -1.18 -1.66 -17.80
CA SER A 265 -1.09 -1.35 -16.38
C SER A 265 0.25 -1.85 -15.83
N ILE A 266 0.68 -1.31 -14.69
CA ILE A 266 1.78 -1.89 -13.92
C ILE A 266 1.49 -1.78 -12.42
N ASN A 267 1.72 -2.88 -11.70
CA ASN A 267 1.55 -2.93 -10.25
C ASN A 267 2.90 -2.83 -9.54
N LEU A 268 3.14 -1.71 -8.86
CA LEU A 268 4.36 -1.47 -8.08
C LEU A 268 4.09 -1.47 -6.57
N SER A 269 2.89 -1.83 -6.10
CA SER A 269 2.55 -1.79 -4.67
C SER A 269 3.40 -2.73 -3.80
N GLY A 270 4.00 -3.76 -4.40
CA GLY A 270 4.96 -4.65 -3.72
C GLY A 270 6.36 -4.05 -3.56
N CYS A 271 6.72 -3.04 -4.36
CA CYS A 271 8.05 -2.42 -4.38
C CYS A 271 8.18 -1.35 -3.28
N LYS A 272 8.09 -1.78 -2.01
CA LYS A 272 8.10 -0.89 -0.83
C LYS A 272 9.38 -0.07 -0.68
N ASN A 273 10.48 -0.53 -1.29
CA ASN A 273 11.78 0.12 -1.27
C ASN A 273 12.07 0.94 -2.53
N LEU A 274 11.10 1.09 -3.43
CA LEU A 274 11.25 1.94 -4.62
C LEU A 274 11.46 3.39 -4.20
N THR A 275 12.62 3.96 -4.54
CA THR A 275 13.00 5.35 -4.21
C THR A 275 12.88 6.28 -5.41
N SER A 276 12.95 5.77 -6.63
CA SER A 276 12.93 6.62 -7.84
C SER A 276 12.32 5.94 -9.06
N ILE A 277 11.62 6.75 -9.85
CA ILE A 277 11.21 6.45 -11.22
C ILE A 277 12.00 7.38 -12.15
N GLY A 278 12.92 6.81 -12.91
CA GLY A 278 13.94 7.55 -13.67
C GLY A 278 13.42 8.30 -14.91
N PHE A 279 14.32 9.08 -15.51
CA PHE A 279 14.04 9.90 -16.69
C PHE A 279 13.33 9.09 -17.77
N GLY A 280 12.15 9.53 -18.21
CA GLY A 280 11.42 8.88 -19.30
C GLY A 280 11.06 7.42 -19.08
N ALA A 281 11.10 6.89 -17.84
CA ALA A 281 10.96 5.47 -17.54
C ALA A 281 9.73 4.82 -18.20
N PHE A 282 8.60 5.51 -18.21
CA PHE A 282 7.33 5.12 -18.84
C PHE A 282 6.89 6.12 -19.92
N GLY A 283 7.83 6.85 -20.51
CA GLY A 283 7.56 7.82 -21.56
C GLY A 283 6.92 7.16 -22.78
N LYS A 284 5.90 7.79 -23.36
CA LYS A 284 5.21 7.37 -24.59
C LYS A 284 4.54 5.99 -24.49
N CYS A 285 4.30 5.47 -23.28
CA CYS A 285 3.47 4.28 -23.04
C CYS A 285 2.00 4.62 -23.25
N LYS A 286 1.56 4.69 -24.52
CA LYS A 286 0.22 5.21 -24.88
C LYS A 286 -0.93 4.33 -24.40
N ASN A 287 -0.67 3.06 -24.11
CA ASN A 287 -1.68 2.12 -23.62
C ASN A 287 -1.71 2.04 -22.08
N LEU A 288 -0.73 2.64 -21.39
CA LEU A 288 -0.59 2.53 -19.94
C LEU A 288 -1.64 3.42 -19.27
N THR A 289 -2.75 2.83 -18.83
CA THR A 289 -3.90 3.57 -18.30
C THR A 289 -3.85 3.78 -16.79
N SER A 290 -3.18 2.88 -16.06
CA SER A 290 -3.09 2.89 -14.60
C SER A 290 -1.72 2.43 -14.11
N ILE A 291 -1.26 3.01 -13.01
CA ILE A 291 -0.08 2.57 -12.26
C ILE A 291 -0.41 2.53 -10.77
N ASN A 292 -0.16 1.38 -10.14
CA ASN A 292 -0.41 1.23 -8.70
C ASN A 292 0.86 1.47 -7.90
N LEU A 293 0.90 2.59 -7.17
CA LEU A 293 2.02 3.01 -6.30
C LEU A 293 1.66 2.94 -4.80
N SER A 294 0.55 2.30 -4.42
CA SER A 294 0.01 2.39 -3.04
C SER A 294 0.96 1.92 -1.93
N GLY A 295 1.90 1.02 -2.25
CA GLY A 295 2.91 0.53 -1.31
C GLY A 295 4.27 1.23 -1.41
N CYS A 296 4.44 2.17 -2.34
CA CYS A 296 5.71 2.85 -2.61
C CYS A 296 5.94 4.04 -1.65
N THR A 297 5.87 3.81 -0.34
CA THR A 297 5.99 4.87 0.68
C THR A 297 7.36 5.54 0.70
N ARG A 298 8.41 4.86 0.20
CA ARG A 298 9.78 5.35 0.08
C ARG A 298 10.10 6.06 -1.25
N LEU A 299 9.13 6.21 -2.15
CA LEU A 299 9.37 6.89 -3.42
C LEU A 299 9.70 8.36 -3.16
N GLU A 300 10.90 8.80 -3.53
CA GLU A 300 11.40 10.17 -3.27
C GLU A 300 11.28 11.07 -4.51
N SER A 301 11.42 10.50 -5.71
CA SER A 301 11.29 11.27 -6.96
C SER A 301 10.64 10.52 -8.11
N ILE A 302 9.86 11.28 -8.87
CA ILE A 302 9.46 10.97 -10.24
C ILE A 302 10.24 11.93 -11.12
N ASP A 303 11.18 11.41 -11.91
CA ASP A 303 12.13 12.24 -12.64
C ASP A 303 11.56 12.81 -13.95
N GLU A 304 12.37 13.62 -14.63
CA GLU A 304 11.98 14.33 -15.84
C GLU A 304 11.41 13.39 -16.91
N SER A 305 10.29 13.79 -17.51
CA SER A 305 9.59 13.06 -18.55
C SER A 305 9.16 11.63 -18.18
N ALA A 306 9.19 11.22 -16.91
CA ALA A 306 8.96 9.83 -16.49
C ALA A 306 7.70 9.18 -17.12
N PHE A 307 6.62 9.94 -17.29
CA PHE A 307 5.35 9.53 -17.89
C PHE A 307 4.91 10.42 -19.06
N ILE A 308 5.86 11.07 -19.76
CA ILE A 308 5.56 11.97 -20.88
C ILE A 308 4.71 11.27 -21.95
N SER A 309 3.57 11.85 -22.30
CA SER A 309 2.64 11.35 -23.31
C SER A 309 2.24 9.88 -23.09
N SER A 310 2.11 9.49 -21.82
CA SER A 310 1.54 8.20 -21.44
C SER A 310 0.02 8.23 -21.56
N GLY A 311 -0.60 7.04 -21.65
CA GLY A 311 -2.05 6.88 -21.61
C GLY A 311 -2.66 6.98 -20.22
N LEU A 312 -1.89 7.42 -19.20
CA LEU A 312 -2.30 7.34 -17.80
C LEU A 312 -3.55 8.17 -17.59
N THR A 313 -4.60 7.55 -17.06
CA THR A 313 -5.88 8.21 -16.74
C THR A 313 -6.04 8.47 -15.25
N GLU A 314 -5.37 7.65 -14.43
CA GLU A 314 -5.33 7.74 -12.98
C GLU A 314 -3.92 7.44 -12.45
N ILE A 315 -3.53 8.19 -11.42
CA ILE A 315 -2.37 7.90 -10.60
C ILE A 315 -2.62 8.45 -9.19
N ASN A 316 -2.51 7.58 -8.19
CA ASN A 316 -2.60 7.98 -6.79
C ASN A 316 -1.19 8.14 -6.21
N LEU A 317 -0.74 9.39 -6.04
CA LEU A 317 0.53 9.70 -5.38
C LEU A 317 0.36 10.04 -3.89
N GLY A 318 -0.87 10.08 -3.37
CA GLY A 318 -1.15 10.46 -1.98
C GLY A 318 -0.53 9.52 -0.95
N GLY A 319 -0.38 8.23 -1.29
CA GLY A 319 0.30 7.22 -0.45
C GLY A 319 1.83 7.27 -0.52
N CYS A 320 2.41 8.04 -1.44
CA CYS A 320 3.85 8.18 -1.59
C CYS A 320 4.41 9.20 -0.59
N THR A 321 4.39 8.86 0.70
CA THR A 321 4.68 9.78 1.82
C THR A 321 6.10 10.36 1.86
N SER A 322 7.03 9.82 1.08
CA SER A 322 8.39 10.37 0.94
C SER A 322 8.60 11.15 -0.36
N LEU A 323 7.59 11.27 -1.23
CA LEU A 323 7.77 11.87 -2.55
C LEU A 323 7.97 13.37 -2.41
N GLN A 324 9.17 13.84 -2.78
CA GLN A 324 9.59 15.23 -2.67
C GLN A 324 9.50 15.98 -3.99
N ARG A 325 9.73 15.27 -5.12
CA ARG A 325 9.91 15.92 -6.42
C ARG A 325 9.15 15.21 -7.54
N ILE A 326 8.39 16.00 -8.29
CA ILE A 326 7.92 15.66 -9.63
C ILE A 326 8.76 16.47 -10.62
N GLY A 327 9.45 15.78 -11.53
CA GLY A 327 10.39 16.36 -12.48
C GLY A 327 9.74 17.16 -13.60
N ASN A 328 10.58 17.82 -14.40
CA ASN A 328 10.13 18.57 -15.57
C ASN A 328 9.41 17.64 -16.55
N TYR A 329 8.33 18.10 -17.18
CA TYR A 329 7.58 17.33 -18.18
C TYR A 329 7.10 15.93 -17.71
N ALA A 330 7.12 15.64 -16.41
CA ALA A 330 6.96 14.28 -15.88
C ALA A 330 5.66 13.61 -16.35
N PHE A 331 4.57 14.35 -16.47
CA PHE A 331 3.26 13.90 -16.92
C PHE A 331 2.77 14.69 -18.15
N GLU A 332 3.65 15.38 -18.89
CA GLU A 332 3.27 16.19 -20.04
C GLU A 332 2.43 15.36 -21.03
N ASN A 333 1.28 15.89 -21.47
CA ASN A 333 0.34 15.26 -22.41
C ASN A 333 -0.14 13.87 -21.95
N SER A 334 -0.19 13.62 -20.63
CA SER A 334 -0.87 12.44 -20.09
C SER A 334 -2.40 12.59 -20.13
N GLY A 335 -3.11 11.46 -20.09
CA GLY A 335 -4.58 11.41 -20.07
C GLY A 335 -5.20 11.58 -18.68
N LEU A 336 -4.43 12.09 -17.70
CA LEU A 336 -4.85 12.10 -16.30
C LEU A 336 -6.14 12.89 -16.14
N THR A 337 -7.10 12.32 -15.41
CA THR A 337 -8.39 12.97 -15.11
C THR A 337 -8.41 13.58 -13.72
N SER A 338 -7.68 12.96 -12.81
CA SER A 338 -7.46 13.43 -11.44
C SER A 338 -6.05 13.10 -10.99
N ILE A 339 -5.53 13.89 -10.04
CA ILE A 339 -4.29 13.56 -9.35
C ILE A 339 -4.34 14.03 -7.89
N THR A 340 -3.90 13.15 -7.00
CA THR A 340 -3.69 13.47 -5.59
C THR A 340 -2.19 13.54 -5.33
N LEU A 341 -1.69 14.73 -5.01
CA LEU A 341 -0.28 14.97 -4.69
C LEU A 341 -0.04 14.69 -3.20
N PRO A 342 1.10 14.13 -2.77
CA PRO A 342 1.35 13.85 -1.35
C PRO A 342 1.75 15.11 -0.56
N ALA A 343 1.46 15.11 0.75
CA ALA A 343 1.82 16.20 1.66
C ALA A 343 3.34 16.44 1.81
N SER A 344 4.16 15.46 1.41
CA SER A 344 5.62 15.57 1.38
C SER A 344 6.16 16.34 0.19
N LEU A 345 5.35 16.62 -0.83
CA LEU A 345 5.82 17.13 -2.11
C LEU A 345 6.35 18.57 -1.98
N THR A 346 7.62 18.80 -2.28
CA THR A 346 8.23 20.13 -2.18
C THR A 346 8.40 20.82 -3.53
N THR A 347 8.49 20.07 -4.63
CA THR A 347 8.73 20.62 -5.97
C THR A 347 7.91 19.94 -7.06
N ILE A 348 7.27 20.74 -7.89
CA ILE A 348 6.69 20.38 -9.19
C ILE A 348 7.51 21.07 -10.28
N GLY A 349 8.08 20.30 -11.19
CA GLY A 349 8.96 20.79 -12.24
C GLY A 349 8.26 21.62 -13.32
N THR A 350 9.08 22.27 -14.15
CA THR A 350 8.64 23.01 -15.34
C THR A 350 7.82 22.11 -16.25
N ALA A 351 6.65 22.58 -16.67
CA ALA A 351 5.74 21.87 -17.58
C ALA A 351 5.38 20.44 -17.14
N ALA A 352 5.45 20.12 -15.84
CA ALA A 352 5.24 18.77 -15.32
C ALA A 352 3.90 18.14 -15.75
N PHE A 353 2.83 18.92 -15.85
CA PHE A 353 1.49 18.53 -16.29
C PHE A 353 1.04 19.29 -17.54
N TRP A 354 1.99 19.78 -18.35
CA TRP A 354 1.67 20.52 -19.57
C TRP A 354 0.77 19.69 -20.48
N GLY A 355 -0.31 20.28 -20.99
CA GLY A 355 -1.21 19.63 -21.95
C GLY A 355 -2.03 18.47 -21.39
N CYS A 356 -2.10 18.29 -20.06
CA CYS A 356 -3.01 17.34 -19.40
C CYS A 356 -4.46 17.84 -19.47
N SER A 357 -5.00 17.99 -20.68
CA SER A 357 -6.31 18.60 -20.97
C SER A 357 -7.51 17.84 -20.39
N SER A 358 -7.32 16.58 -19.99
CA SER A 358 -8.34 15.76 -19.32
C SER A 358 -8.37 15.96 -17.80
N LEU A 359 -7.37 16.64 -17.23
CA LEU A 359 -7.23 16.79 -15.78
C LEU A 359 -8.24 17.81 -15.26
N LYS A 360 -9.17 17.35 -14.42
CA LYS A 360 -10.27 18.17 -13.85
C LYS A 360 -10.23 18.29 -12.34
N ASN A 361 -9.48 17.42 -11.66
CA ASN A 361 -9.37 17.45 -10.20
C ASN A 361 -7.91 17.33 -9.78
N ILE A 362 -7.44 18.26 -8.95
CA ILE A 362 -6.08 18.22 -8.39
C ILE A 362 -6.18 18.44 -6.89
N THR A 363 -5.59 17.54 -6.11
CA THR A 363 -5.54 17.67 -4.65
C THR A 363 -4.14 18.06 -4.20
N PHE A 364 -4.03 19.18 -3.48
CA PHE A 364 -2.81 19.68 -2.85
C PHE A 364 -2.94 19.65 -1.32
N TYR A 365 -2.05 18.96 -0.62
CA TYR A 365 -1.97 19.02 0.85
C TYR A 365 -0.99 20.08 1.35
N ASN A 366 -0.14 20.61 0.47
CA ASN A 366 0.81 21.66 0.80
C ASN A 366 0.98 22.61 -0.39
N VAL A 367 1.86 23.59 -0.25
CA VAL A 367 2.17 24.57 -1.29
C VAL A 367 3.59 24.32 -1.81
N PRO A 368 3.79 23.45 -2.82
CA PRO A 368 5.12 23.18 -3.35
C PRO A 368 5.69 24.38 -4.12
N GLU A 369 6.97 24.35 -4.44
CA GLU A 369 7.49 25.17 -5.54
C GLU A 369 6.94 24.64 -6.87
N ILE A 370 6.38 25.55 -7.68
CA ILE A 370 5.74 25.22 -8.95
C ILE A 370 6.57 25.84 -10.08
N GLY A 371 7.15 24.98 -10.92
CA GLY A 371 7.95 25.38 -12.07
C GLY A 371 7.11 26.04 -13.18
N ASP A 372 7.79 26.76 -14.07
CA ASP A 372 7.16 27.48 -15.17
C ASP A 372 6.27 26.55 -16.00
N TYR A 373 5.06 27.00 -16.31
CA TYR A 373 4.05 26.33 -17.12
C TYR A 373 3.64 24.94 -16.62
N ALA A 374 3.84 24.62 -15.33
CA ALA A 374 3.60 23.30 -14.77
C ALA A 374 2.22 22.72 -15.14
N PHE A 375 1.15 23.53 -15.14
CA PHE A 375 -0.20 23.10 -15.52
C PHE A 375 -0.74 23.78 -16.78
N TYR A 376 0.14 24.31 -17.63
CA TYR A 376 -0.29 24.99 -18.86
C TYR A 376 -1.04 24.01 -19.78
N GLY A 377 -2.20 24.41 -20.29
CA GLY A 377 -3.06 23.57 -21.14
C GLY A 377 -3.86 22.49 -20.39
N VAL A 378 -3.88 22.51 -19.05
CA VAL A 378 -4.85 21.73 -18.26
C VAL A 378 -6.28 22.26 -18.46
N ILE A 379 -6.41 23.59 -18.52
CA ILE A 379 -7.65 24.27 -18.87
C ILE A 379 -7.54 24.77 -20.31
N SER A 380 -8.59 24.57 -21.10
CA SER A 380 -8.68 25.05 -22.47
C SER A 380 -8.93 26.56 -22.53
N ASP A 381 -8.10 27.27 -23.29
CA ASP A 381 -8.33 28.69 -23.62
C ASP A 381 -9.55 28.87 -24.54
N ASN A 382 -9.86 27.84 -25.34
CA ASN A 382 -10.91 27.90 -26.36
C ASN A 382 -12.28 27.45 -25.86
N ASP A 383 -12.37 26.97 -24.61
CA ASP A 383 -13.62 26.49 -24.02
C ASP A 383 -13.87 27.19 -22.66
N PRO A 384 -14.80 28.15 -22.59
CA PRO A 384 -15.12 28.84 -21.34
C PRO A 384 -15.87 27.95 -20.33
N SER A 385 -16.41 26.81 -20.78
CA SER A 385 -17.06 25.83 -19.92
C SER A 385 -16.07 24.87 -19.26
N ASP A 386 -14.81 24.86 -19.69
CA ASP A 386 -13.78 24.03 -19.10
C ASP A 386 -13.46 24.51 -17.67
N LYS A 387 -13.58 23.60 -16.71
CA LYS A 387 -13.42 23.87 -15.28
C LYS A 387 -12.40 22.94 -14.67
N LEU A 388 -11.68 23.46 -13.68
CA LEU A 388 -10.76 22.71 -12.84
C LEU A 388 -11.16 22.87 -11.37
N ILE A 389 -11.21 21.77 -10.63
CA ILE A 389 -11.39 21.78 -9.19
C ILE A 389 -10.03 21.52 -8.55
N ILE A 390 -9.62 22.43 -7.66
CA ILE A 390 -8.42 22.28 -6.85
C ILE A 390 -8.87 22.07 -5.41
N HIS A 391 -8.57 20.90 -4.88
CA HIS A 391 -8.87 20.56 -3.48
C HIS A 391 -7.69 20.92 -2.59
N CYS A 392 -7.97 21.68 -1.53
CA CYS A 392 -7.00 22.22 -0.58
C CYS A 392 -7.42 21.89 0.87
N PRO A 393 -7.41 20.60 1.27
CA PRO A 393 -7.92 20.13 2.56
C PRO A 393 -7.26 20.76 3.80
N GLU A 394 -6.06 21.32 3.67
CA GLU A 394 -5.31 21.95 4.76
C GLU A 394 -5.31 23.49 4.68
N GLY A 395 -6.20 24.09 3.88
CA GLY A 395 -6.31 25.55 3.76
C GLY A 395 -5.16 26.19 2.99
N CYS A 396 -4.55 25.47 2.06
CA CYS A 396 -3.40 25.94 1.27
C CYS A 396 -3.77 26.82 0.05
N SER A 397 -5.05 27.13 -0.14
CA SER A 397 -5.60 27.78 -1.34
C SER A 397 -4.98 29.16 -1.66
N GLY A 398 -4.84 30.03 -0.66
CA GLY A 398 -4.43 31.43 -0.87
C GLY A 398 -3.00 31.57 -1.43
N ASP A 399 -2.04 30.91 -0.79
CA ASP A 399 -0.64 30.92 -1.26
C ASP A 399 -0.50 30.14 -2.57
N LEU A 400 -1.28 29.06 -2.74
CA LEU A 400 -1.27 28.25 -3.95
C LEU A 400 -1.74 29.04 -5.18
N GLN A 401 -2.80 29.84 -5.07
CA GLN A 401 -3.29 30.69 -6.16
C GLN A 401 -2.18 31.60 -6.71
N GLN A 402 -1.42 32.26 -5.83
CA GLN A 402 -0.34 33.15 -6.23
C GLN A 402 0.79 32.40 -6.94
N LYS A 403 1.15 31.20 -6.46
CA LYS A 403 2.17 30.36 -7.10
C LYS A 403 1.73 29.83 -8.46
N LEU A 404 0.46 29.47 -8.61
CA LEU A 404 -0.12 29.02 -9.87
C LEU A 404 -0.10 30.12 -10.94
N ILE A 405 -0.39 31.37 -10.57
CA ILE A 405 -0.29 32.51 -11.48
C ILE A 405 1.17 32.83 -11.81
N LYS A 406 2.04 32.89 -10.79
CA LYS A 406 3.46 33.24 -10.95
C LYS A 406 4.21 32.25 -11.85
N SER A 407 3.88 30.97 -11.74
CA SER A 407 4.42 29.92 -12.60
C SER A 407 3.90 29.98 -14.03
N LYS A 408 2.95 30.86 -14.38
CA LYS A 408 2.26 30.89 -15.67
C LYS A 408 1.54 29.58 -15.99
N SER A 409 1.17 28.84 -14.95
CA SER A 409 0.33 27.65 -15.08
C SER A 409 -1.10 28.04 -15.45
N PHE A 410 -1.59 29.13 -14.86
CA PHE A 410 -2.91 29.69 -15.10
C PHE A 410 -2.84 31.23 -15.14
N THR A 411 -3.77 31.84 -15.88
CA THR A 411 -3.95 33.31 -15.85
C THR A 411 -4.79 33.73 -14.64
N GLU A 412 -4.81 35.03 -14.34
CA GLU A 412 -5.75 35.58 -13.33
C GLU A 412 -7.22 35.32 -13.73
N ASP A 413 -7.53 35.32 -15.03
CA ASP A 413 -8.87 35.02 -15.53
C ASP A 413 -9.25 33.56 -15.25
N ASP A 414 -8.33 32.61 -15.50
CA ASP A 414 -8.57 31.20 -15.22
C ASP A 414 -8.84 30.97 -13.72
N ILE A 415 -8.03 31.57 -12.84
CA ILE A 415 -8.19 31.46 -11.38
C ILE A 415 -9.55 31.99 -10.92
N ASN A 416 -10.01 33.10 -11.47
CA ASN A 416 -11.26 33.74 -11.05
C ASN A 416 -12.52 33.11 -11.67
N ASN A 417 -12.41 32.57 -12.89
CA ASN A 417 -13.59 32.19 -13.68
C ASN A 417 -13.66 30.70 -14.03
N LYS A 418 -12.56 29.95 -13.97
CA LYS A 418 -12.50 28.54 -14.39
C LYS A 418 -12.04 27.58 -13.30
N ILE A 419 -11.36 28.08 -12.28
CA ILE A 419 -10.84 27.27 -11.17
C ILE A 419 -11.74 27.43 -9.94
N SER A 420 -12.18 26.32 -9.37
CA SER A 420 -12.86 26.28 -8.08
C SER A 420 -11.93 25.71 -7.02
N PHE A 421 -11.69 26.45 -5.94
CA PHE A 421 -10.94 25.97 -4.79
C PHE A 421 -11.89 25.37 -3.77
N ASP A 422 -11.69 24.10 -3.45
CA ASP A 422 -12.47 23.36 -2.47
C ASP A 422 -11.63 23.06 -1.23
N GLU A 423 -11.97 23.72 -0.12
CA GLU A 423 -11.33 23.53 1.18
C GLU A 423 -12.13 22.59 2.11
N THR A 424 -13.24 22.03 1.62
CA THR A 424 -14.19 21.27 2.43
C THR A 424 -13.85 19.79 2.56
N LEU A 425 -12.98 19.28 1.69
CA LEU A 425 -12.37 17.96 1.88
C LEU A 425 -11.56 17.98 3.18
N THR A 426 -12.07 17.29 4.19
CA THR A 426 -11.32 17.14 5.44
C THR A 426 -10.24 16.07 5.27
N PRO A 427 -9.15 16.10 6.06
CA PRO A 427 -8.22 14.96 6.16
C PRO A 427 -8.94 13.63 6.46
N LEU A 428 -10.13 13.69 7.09
CA LEU A 428 -11.00 12.55 7.36
C LEU A 428 -11.65 11.99 6.08
N ALA A 429 -12.10 12.84 5.15
CA ALA A 429 -12.63 12.40 3.86
C ALA A 429 -11.54 11.69 3.00
N TYR A 430 -10.28 12.13 3.11
CA TYR A 430 -9.13 11.47 2.51
C TYR A 430 -8.74 10.14 3.17
N LEU A 431 -8.78 10.04 4.51
CA LEU A 431 -8.58 8.77 5.21
C LEU A 431 -9.69 7.76 4.91
N LEU A 432 -10.85 8.25 4.43
CA LEU A 432 -12.04 7.49 4.07
C LEU A 432 -12.23 7.31 2.53
N GLY A 433 -11.40 7.92 1.69
CA GLY A 433 -11.51 7.84 0.23
C GLY A 433 -12.84 8.35 -0.35
N LEU A 434 -13.47 9.35 0.29
CA LEU A 434 -14.77 9.94 -0.07
C LEU A 434 -14.64 11.17 -0.97
#